data_AF-A0A924NS72-F1
#
_entry.id   AF-A0A924NS72-F1
#
_cell.length_a   1.000
_cell.length_b   1.000
_cell.length_c   1.000
_cell.angle_alpha   90.00
_cell.angle_beta   90.00
_cell.angle_gamma   90.00
#
_symmetry.space_group_name_H-M   'P 1'
#
loop_
_entity.id
_entity.type
_entity.pdbx_description
1 polymer ?
#
loop_
_entity_poly.entity_id
_entity_poly.type
_entity_poly.pdbx_seq_one_letter_code
_entity_poly.pdbx_strand_id
1 'polypeptide(L)'
;MLSVNLNAVKGSFVSAEILASQYSYEPNGPGHEALETLYRFVAALELAPTVSVHSQDRDGVVRFWNHSCENTFGISARDAIG
;
A
#
# COMPACT_ATOMS: atom_id res chain seq x y z
N MET A 1 -55.41 24.36 -17.59
CA MET A 1 -54.30 24.54 -18.55
C MET A 1 -53.00 24.37 -17.76
N LEU A 2 -52.12 23.48 -18.21
CA LEU A 2 -51.18 22.67 -17.42
C LEU A 2 -50.33 23.41 -16.36
N SER A 3 -50.40 22.94 -15.11
CA SER A 3 -49.31 23.07 -14.14
C SER A 3 -48.39 21.86 -14.30
N VAL A 4 -47.15 22.07 -14.73
CA VAL A 4 -46.13 21.02 -14.78
C VAL A 4 -45.66 20.74 -13.35
N ASN A 5 -45.93 19.53 -12.87
CA ASN A 5 -45.38 19.04 -11.61
C ASN A 5 -44.01 18.40 -11.90
N LEU A 6 -42.94 19.17 -11.72
CA LEU A 6 -41.58 18.63 -11.66
C LEU A 6 -41.43 17.96 -10.30
N ASN A 7 -41.63 16.64 -10.26
CA ASN A 7 -41.14 15.80 -9.18
C ASN A 7 -39.63 16.05 -9.06
N ALA A 8 -39.26 16.95 -8.15
CA ALA A 8 -37.92 17.07 -7.64
C ALA A 8 -37.59 15.73 -7.00
N VAL A 9 -36.96 14.85 -7.79
CA VAL A 9 -36.19 13.73 -7.26
C VAL A 9 -35.25 14.38 -6.25
N LYS A 10 -35.52 14.14 -4.95
CA LYS A 10 -34.65 14.51 -3.83
C LYS A 10 -33.32 13.80 -4.04
N GLY A 11 -32.46 14.38 -4.88
CA GLY A 11 -31.04 14.11 -4.89
C GLY A 11 -30.52 14.62 -3.56
N SER A 12 -30.40 13.72 -2.59
CA SER A 12 -29.63 13.98 -1.38
C SER A 12 -28.20 14.25 -1.83
N PHE A 13 -27.82 15.52 -1.96
CA PHE A 13 -26.43 15.91 -2.10
C PHE A 13 -25.75 15.56 -0.78
N VAL A 14 -25.18 14.35 -0.71
CA VAL A 14 -24.27 14.00 0.37
C VAL A 14 -22.98 14.77 0.08
N SER A 15 -22.72 15.82 0.85
CA SER A 15 -21.48 16.59 0.74
C SER A 15 -20.28 15.66 0.87
N ALA A 16 -19.24 15.86 0.05
CA ALA A 16 -18.01 15.08 0.14
C ALA A 16 -17.39 15.09 1.56
N GLU A 17 -17.63 16.16 2.32
CA GLU A 17 -17.28 16.31 3.73
C GLU A 17 -17.99 15.30 4.64
N ILE A 18 -19.26 14.98 4.37
CA ILE A 18 -20.04 13.98 5.12
C ILE A 18 -19.51 12.57 4.81
N LEU A 19 -19.17 12.28 3.54
CA LEU A 19 -18.53 11.02 3.16
C LEU A 19 -17.15 10.87 3.78
N ALA A 20 -16.35 11.93 3.82
CA ALA A 20 -15.02 11.92 4.44
C ALA A 20 -15.09 11.71 5.97
N SER A 21 -16.11 12.26 6.64
CA SER A 21 -16.34 12.03 8.08
C SER A 21 -16.69 10.58 8.44
N GLN A 22 -17.14 9.80 7.45
CA GLN A 22 -17.50 8.39 7.60
C GLN A 22 -16.28 7.46 7.52
N TYR A 23 -15.18 7.92 6.93
CA TYR A 23 -13.88 7.25 6.99
C TYR A 23 -13.14 7.76 8.23
N SER A 24 -13.48 7.21 9.39
CA SER A 24 -12.73 7.46 10.61
C SER A 24 -11.28 6.98 10.40
N TYR A 25 -10.34 7.92 10.36
CA TYR A 25 -8.93 7.60 10.50
C TYR A 25 -8.74 6.97 11.88
N GLU A 26 -8.61 5.65 11.91
CA GLU A 26 -8.24 4.93 13.12
C GLU A 26 -6.71 4.84 13.19
N PRO A 27 -6.04 5.68 14.01
CA PRO A 27 -4.58 5.71 14.09
C PRO A 27 -3.97 4.36 14.48
N ASN A 28 -4.73 3.47 15.13
CA ASN A 28 -4.33 2.12 15.51
C ASN A 28 -5.29 1.05 14.94
N GLY A 29 -5.94 1.34 13.81
CA GLY A 29 -6.83 0.37 13.18
C GLY A 29 -6.05 -0.83 12.59
N PRO A 30 -6.75 -1.90 12.18
CA PRO A 30 -6.11 -3.11 11.64
C PRO A 30 -5.14 -2.87 10.47
N GLY A 31 -5.39 -1.84 9.66
CA GLY A 31 -4.50 -1.44 8.57
C GLY A 31 -3.16 -0.85 9.07
N HIS A 32 -3.18 -0.07 10.15
CA HIS A 32 -1.97 0.48 10.75
C HIS A 32 -1.13 -0.64 11.37
N GLU A 33 -1.73 -1.56 12.12
CA GLU A 33 -1.02 -2.70 12.72
C GLU A 33 -0.40 -3.63 11.67
N ALA A 34 -1.13 -3.90 10.58
CA ALA A 34 -0.62 -4.68 9.46
C ALA A 34 0.59 -3.99 8.82
N LEU A 35 0.51 -2.68 8.56
CA LEU A 35 1.59 -1.90 7.98
C LEU A 35 2.81 -1.85 8.91
N GLU A 36 2.63 -1.61 10.21
CA GLU A 36 3.68 -1.64 11.22
C GLU A 36 4.39 -3.00 11.27
N THR A 37 3.63 -4.08 11.17
CA THR A 37 4.18 -5.44 11.12
C THR A 37 5.01 -5.65 9.86
N LEU A 38 4.51 -5.24 8.70
CA LEU A 38 5.25 -5.30 7.44
C LEU A 38 6.54 -4.47 7.51
N TYR A 39 6.49 -3.27 8.08
CA TYR A 39 7.68 -2.42 8.26
C TYR A 39 8.74 -3.10 9.12
N ARG A 40 8.37 -3.70 10.25
CA ARG A 40 9.33 -4.42 11.10
C ARG A 40 9.97 -5.59 10.37
N PHE A 41 9.20 -6.34 9.57
CA PHE A 41 9.74 -7.42 8.76
C PHE A 41 10.74 -6.91 7.71
N VAL A 42 10.37 -5.89 6.93
CA VAL A 42 11.26 -5.31 5.91
C VAL A 42 12.53 -4.75 6.55
N ALA A 43 12.40 -4.01 7.65
CA ALA A 43 13.54 -3.48 8.38
C ALA A 43 14.47 -4.59 8.88
N ALA A 44 13.91 -5.69 9.40
CA ALA A 44 14.72 -6.83 9.83
C ALA A 44 15.46 -7.50 8.66
N LEU A 45 14.84 -7.60 7.48
CA LEU A 45 15.47 -8.19 6.29
C LEU A 45 16.55 -7.30 5.67
N GLU A 46 16.34 -5.98 5.67
CA GLU A 46 17.33 -5.01 5.18
C GLU A 46 18.52 -4.86 6.13
N LEU A 47 18.24 -4.86 7.44
CA LEU A 47 19.28 -4.70 8.46
C LEU A 47 19.92 -6.02 8.86
N ALA A 48 19.42 -7.17 8.39
CA ALA A 48 20.01 -8.48 8.66
C ALA A 48 21.45 -8.51 8.14
N PRO A 49 22.46 -8.36 9.02
CA PRO A 49 23.82 -8.37 8.56
C PRO A 49 24.15 -9.80 8.15
N THR A 50 24.87 -9.96 7.04
CA THR A 50 25.44 -11.23 6.55
C THR A 50 24.50 -12.20 5.83
N VAL A 51 23.21 -11.89 5.68
CA VAL A 51 22.28 -12.75 4.93
C VAL A 51 21.73 -12.02 3.71
N SER A 52 22.02 -12.58 2.54
CA SER A 52 21.41 -12.15 1.27
C SER A 52 19.97 -12.66 1.19
N VAL A 53 19.01 -11.75 1.06
CA VAL A 53 17.58 -12.08 0.94
C VAL A 53 17.01 -11.40 -0.30
N HIS A 54 16.36 -12.20 -1.15
CA HIS A 54 15.62 -11.73 -2.30
C HIS A 54 14.29 -12.48 -2.42
N SER A 55 13.35 -11.90 -3.17
CA SER A 55 12.12 -12.57 -3.58
C SER A 55 11.96 -12.52 -5.09
N GLN A 56 11.27 -13.51 -5.64
CA GLN A 56 10.86 -13.55 -7.04
C GLN A 56 9.37 -13.89 -7.14
N ASP A 57 8.72 -13.47 -8.21
CA ASP A 57 7.39 -13.94 -8.54
C ASP A 57 7.42 -15.33 -9.20
N ARG A 58 6.26 -15.79 -9.68
CA ARG A 58 6.10 -17.10 -10.31
C ARG A 58 6.79 -17.22 -11.67
N ASP A 59 7.05 -16.09 -12.32
CA ASP A 59 7.75 -16.02 -13.61
C ASP A 59 9.26 -15.87 -13.42
N GLY A 60 9.72 -15.79 -12.16
CA GLY A 60 11.13 -15.66 -11.81
C GLY A 60 11.63 -14.22 -11.79
N VAL A 61 10.73 -13.23 -11.94
CA VAL A 61 11.09 -11.81 -11.88
C VAL A 61 11.37 -11.42 -10.45
N VAL A 62 12.55 -10.83 -10.20
CA VAL A 62 12.97 -10.40 -8.86
C VAL A 62 12.14 -9.20 -8.41
N ARG A 63 11.56 -9.29 -7.21
CA ARG A 63 10.67 -8.25 -6.64
C ARG A 63 11.24 -7.58 -5.39
N PHE A 64 12.26 -8.17 -4.78
CA PHE A 64 12.93 -7.63 -3.60
C PHE A 64 14.41 -8.00 -3.62
N TRP A 65 15.27 -7.07 -3.22
CA TRP A 65 16.72 -7.23 -3.20
C TRP A 65 17.31 -6.42 -2.04
N ASN A 66 17.77 -7.08 -0.98
CA ASN A 66 18.31 -6.37 0.18
C ASN A 66 19.76 -5.91 -0.03
N HIS A 67 20.25 -5.04 0.87
CA HIS A 67 21.62 -4.53 0.79
C HIS A 67 22.71 -5.63 0.83
N SER A 68 22.48 -6.71 1.59
CA SER A 68 23.41 -7.85 1.64
C SER A 68 23.56 -8.55 0.29
N CYS A 69 22.49 -8.60 -0.53
CA CYS A 69 22.57 -9.11 -1.90
C CYS A 69 23.46 -8.22 -2.80
N GLU A 70 23.35 -6.90 -2.69
CA GLU A 70 24.20 -5.97 -3.46
C GLU A 70 25.69 -6.23 -3.18
N ASN A 71 26.04 -6.38 -1.90
CA ASN A 71 27.42 -6.65 -1.48
C ASN A 71 27.90 -8.04 -1.91
N THR A 72 27.02 -9.05 -1.89
CA THR A 72 27.39 -10.44 -2.18
C THR A 72 27.52 -10.71 -3.67
N PHE A 73 26.60 -10.18 -4.47
CA PHE A 73 26.52 -10.45 -5.91
C PHE A 73 27.13 -9.34 -6.77
N GLY A 74 27.37 -8.15 -6.22
CA GLY A 74 27.87 -7.00 -6.97
C GLY A 74 26.85 -6.41 -7.94
N ILE A 75 25.56 -6.71 -7.77
CA ILE A 75 24.45 -6.22 -8.60
C ILE A 75 23.60 -5.28 -7.75
N SER A 76 23.38 -4.06 -8.23
CA SER A 76 22.55 -3.08 -7.53
C SER A 76 21.08 -3.52 -7.51
N ALA A 77 20.32 -3.13 -6.48
CA ALA A 77 18.89 -3.42 -6.42
C ALA A 77 18.13 -2.86 -7.64
N ARG A 78 18.60 -1.72 -8.17
CA ARG A 78 18.05 -1.10 -9.38
C ARG A 78 18.18 -1.99 -10.61
N ASP A 79 19.27 -2.72 -10.72
CA ASP A 79 19.54 -3.58 -11.88
C ASP A 79 19.01 -5.00 -11.67
N ALA A 80 18.86 -5.43 -10.42
CA ALA A 80 18.33 -6.75 -10.07
C ALA A 80 16.80 -6.82 -10.12
N ILE A 81 16.09 -5.75 -9.72
CA ILE A 81 14.62 -5.73 -9.65
C ILE A 81 14.03 -5.42 -11.03
N GLY A 82 13.06 -6.25 -11.44
CA GLY A 82 12.39 -6.15 -12.74
C GLY A 82 12.67 -7.34 -13.63
#